data_AF-A0A383DMA2-F1
#
_entry.id   AF-A0A383DMA2-F1
#
_cell.length_a   1.000
_cell.length_b   1.000
_cell.length_c   1.000
_cell.angle_alpha   90.00
_cell.angle_beta   90.00
_cell.angle_gamma   90.00
#
_symmetry.space_group_name_H-M   'P 1'
#
loop_
_entity.id
_entity.type
_entity.pdbx_description
1 polymer ?
#
loop_
_entity_poly.entity_id
_entity_poly.type
_entity_poly.pdbx_seq_one_letter_code
_entity_poly.pdbx_strand_id
1 'polypeptide(L)'
;MANPNQGKDRILALNKIDLEVNEGEVLGLIGSNGAGKSTLLKILSKVTAPTSGTIKYKGKIASLLEVGTGFHNELTGRENIYLNGAINSM
;
A
#
# COMPACT_ATOMS: atom_id res chain seq x y z
N MET A 1 -1.68 35.69 24.79
CA MET A 1 -1.27 35.67 23.37
C MET A 1 -0.80 34.26 23.05
N ALA A 2 -1.53 33.52 22.23
CA ALA A 2 -1.19 32.13 21.88
C ALA A 2 -0.02 32.14 20.86
N ASN A 3 1.00 31.33 21.13
CA ASN A 3 2.21 31.24 20.31
C ASN A 3 1.88 30.57 18.94
N PRO A 4 2.07 31.25 17.79
CA PRO A 4 1.69 30.73 16.47
C PRO A 4 2.59 29.60 15.94
N ASN A 5 3.59 29.16 16.71
CA ASN A 5 4.56 28.13 16.34
C ASN A 5 4.32 26.74 16.99
N GLN A 6 3.08 26.37 17.29
CA GLN A 6 2.76 24.95 17.47
C GLN A 6 2.63 24.29 16.09
N GLY A 7 3.78 24.12 15.42
CA GLY A 7 3.88 23.32 14.21
C GLY A 7 3.41 21.90 14.54
N LYS A 8 2.44 21.39 13.78
CA LYS A 8 2.05 19.97 13.86
C LYS A 8 3.31 19.13 13.82
N ASP A 9 3.59 18.37 14.88
CA ASP A 9 4.68 17.41 14.91
C ASP A 9 4.53 16.47 13.71
N ARG A 10 5.38 16.65 12.70
CA ARG A 10 5.37 15.82 11.50
C ARG A 10 6.02 14.49 11.86
N ILE A 11 5.21 13.44 11.91
CA ILE A 11 5.68 12.08 12.11
C ILE A 11 6.06 11.48 10.75
N LEU A 12 7.28 10.98 10.63
CA LEU A 12 7.72 10.22 9.46
C LEU A 12 7.29 8.76 9.63
N ALA A 13 6.29 8.34 8.85
CA ALA A 13 5.85 6.95 8.83
C ALA A 13 6.87 6.00 8.18
N LEU A 14 7.67 6.51 7.23
CA LEU A 14 8.78 5.82 6.59
C LEU A 14 9.95 6.80 6.52
N ASN A 15 11.16 6.29 6.73
CA ASN A 15 12.37 7.10 6.68
C ASN A 15 13.50 6.29 6.05
N LYS A 16 13.93 6.71 4.85
CA LYS A 16 15.05 6.12 4.09
C LYS A 16 15.01 4.59 4.04
N ILE A 17 13.99 4.06 3.37
CA ILE A 17 13.83 2.63 3.14
C ILE A 17 14.41 2.29 1.77
N ASP A 18 15.36 1.35 1.74
CA ASP A 18 15.85 0.72 0.53
C ASP A 18 15.36 -0.73 0.53
N LEU A 19 14.64 -1.12 -0.52
CA LEU A 19 14.06 -2.45 -0.67
C LEU A 19 14.20 -2.92 -2.12
N GLU A 20 14.73 -4.13 -2.28
CA GLU A 20 14.81 -4.85 -3.55
C GLU A 20 14.15 -6.21 -3.35
N VAL A 21 13.32 -6.62 -4.31
CA VAL A 21 12.63 -7.91 -4.29
C VAL A 21 12.77 -8.53 -5.66
N ASN A 22 13.30 -9.74 -5.70
CA ASN A 22 13.57 -10.46 -6.95
C ASN A 22 12.35 -11.27 -7.40
N GLU A 23 12.35 -11.65 -8.68
CA GLU A 23 11.32 -12.54 -9.22
C GLU A 23 11.34 -13.90 -8.50
N GLY A 24 10.17 -14.36 -8.07
CA GLY A 24 10.02 -15.60 -7.30
C GLY A 24 10.36 -15.47 -5.81
N GLU A 25 10.79 -14.29 -5.34
CA GLU A 25 11.10 -14.06 -3.93
C GLU A 25 9.82 -13.86 -3.10
N VAL A 26 9.79 -14.44 -1.89
CA VAL A 26 8.73 -14.23 -0.91
C VAL A 26 9.29 -13.39 0.23
N LEU A 27 8.78 -12.16 0.37
CA LEU A 27 9.20 -11.22 1.41
C LEU A 27 8.16 -11.14 2.53
N GLY A 28 8.60 -11.31 3.78
CA GLY A 28 7.81 -11.04 4.98
C GLY A 28 8.09 -9.66 5.56
N LEU A 29 7.06 -8.81 5.70
CA LEU A 29 7.19 -7.50 6.35
C LEU A 29 6.67 -7.55 7.80
N ILE A 30 7.60 -7.53 8.77
CA ILE A 30 7.30 -7.62 10.21
C ILE A 30 7.72 -6.35 10.97
N GLY A 31 7.12 -6.13 12.14
CA GLY A 31 7.41 -4.97 13.00
C GLY A 31 6.23 -4.60 13.90
N SER A 32 6.44 -3.72 14.88
CA SER A 32 5.40 -3.28 15.82
C SER A 32 4.28 -2.47 15.14
N ASN A 33 3.18 -2.27 15.87
CA ASN A 33 2.12 -1.35 15.44
C ASN A 33 2.68 0.08 15.35
N GLY A 34 2.36 0.78 14.25
CA GLY A 34 2.91 2.10 13.98
C GLY A 34 4.28 2.12 13.27
N ALA A 35 4.93 0.97 13.06
CA ALA A 35 6.23 0.89 12.38
C ALA A 35 6.21 1.23 10.87
N GLY A 36 5.09 1.70 10.32
CA GLY A 36 4.99 2.10 8.91
C GLY A 36 4.64 0.99 7.91
N LYS A 37 4.41 -0.26 8.36
CA LYS A 37 4.13 -1.41 7.48
C LYS A 37 2.98 -1.15 6.48
N SER A 38 1.81 -0.75 6.99
CA SER A 38 0.65 -0.46 6.13
C SER A 38 0.90 0.76 5.23
N THR A 39 1.72 1.72 5.66
CA THR A 39 2.12 2.87 4.83
C THR A 39 3.01 2.43 3.68
N LEU A 40 3.99 1.55 3.93
CA LEU A 40 4.84 0.97 2.88
C LEU A 40 4.00 0.19 1.87
N LEU A 41 3.07 -0.67 2.34
CA LEU A 41 2.19 -1.44 1.45
C LEU A 41 1.31 -0.55 0.58
N LYS A 42 0.73 0.53 1.13
CA LYS A 42 -0.07 1.51 0.36
C LYS A 42 0.75 2.24 -0.71
N ILE A 43 2.01 2.54 -0.40
CA ILE A 43 2.93 3.17 -1.35
C ILE A 43 3.29 2.20 -2.48
N LEU A 44 3.58 0.94 -2.15
CA LEU A 44 3.85 -0.11 -3.14
C LEU A 44 2.62 -0.41 -4.01
N SER A 45 1.40 -0.38 -3.43
CA SER A 45 0.15 -0.56 -4.19
C SER A 45 -0.33 0.69 -4.93
N LYS A 46 0.45 1.78 -4.92
CA LYS A 46 0.12 3.07 -5.55
C LYS A 46 -1.12 3.79 -5.00
N VAL A 47 -1.65 3.37 -3.85
CA VAL A 47 -2.73 4.07 -3.15
C VAL A 47 -2.27 5.44 -2.65
N THR A 48 -0.99 5.60 -2.34
CA THR A 48 -0.42 6.88 -1.90
C THR A 48 0.97 7.07 -2.50
N ALA A 49 1.27 8.28 -3.00
CA ALA A 49 2.60 8.60 -3.51
C ALA A 49 3.61 8.76 -2.35
N PRO A 50 4.89 8.38 -2.54
CA PRO A 50 5.92 8.62 -1.54
C PRO A 50 6.21 10.13 -1.42
N THR A 51 6.55 10.59 -0.21
CA THR A 51 6.99 11.99 0.01
C THR A 51 8.30 12.30 -0.71
N SER A 52 9.19 11.31 -0.82
CA SER A 52 10.47 11.39 -1.52
C SER A 52 10.93 9.99 -1.97
N GLY A 53 11.88 9.96 -2.90
CA GLY A 53 12.40 8.70 -3.48
C GLY A 53 11.60 8.23 -4.69
N THR A 54 11.93 7.03 -5.17
CA THR A 54 11.32 6.44 -6.37
C THR A 54 11.09 4.96 -6.20
N ILE A 55 10.06 4.44 -6.86
CA ILE A 55 9.72 3.02 -6.87
C ILE A 55 9.72 2.57 -8.32
N LYS A 56 10.43 1.49 -8.60
CA LYS A 56 10.52 0.86 -9.92
C LYS A 56 10.17 -0.60 -9.77
N TYR A 57 9.34 -1.11 -10.68
CA TYR A 57 8.96 -2.51 -10.71
C TYR A 57 8.60 -2.90 -12.15
N LYS A 58 8.67 -4.20 -12.45
CA LYS A 58 8.24 -4.77 -13.73
C LYS A 58 6.90 -5.48 -13.53
N GLY A 59 5.97 -5.31 -14.47
CA GLY A 59 4.64 -5.91 -14.40
C GLY A 59 3.65 -5.07 -13.61
N LYS A 60 2.78 -5.73 -12.83
CA LYS A 60 1.72 -5.09 -12.02
C LYS A 60 1.85 -5.51 -10.57
N ILE A 61 1.50 -4.61 -9.66
CA ILE A 61 1.40 -4.89 -8.23
C ILE A 61 -0.08 -4.98 -7.91
N ALA A 62 -0.55 -6.15 -7.51
CA ALA A 62 -1.90 -6.36 -7.00
C ALA A 62 -1.84 -6.43 -5.48
N SER A 63 -2.68 -5.67 -4.79
CA SER A 63 -2.75 -5.66 -3.32
C SER A 63 -4.00 -6.40 -2.85
N LEU A 64 -3.82 -7.46 -2.07
CA LEU A 64 -4.94 -8.16 -1.44
C LEU A 64 -5.68 -7.29 -0.41
N LEU A 65 -5.04 -6.21 0.08
CA LEU A 65 -5.69 -5.23 0.95
C LEU A 65 -6.89 -4.55 0.28
N GLU A 66 -6.88 -4.45 -1.06
CA GLU A 66 -7.94 -3.80 -1.84
C GLU A 66 -9.07 -4.77 -2.22
N VAL A 67 -8.81 -6.07 -2.21
CA VAL A 67 -9.81 -7.09 -2.57
C VAL A 67 -11.00 -7.05 -1.61
N GLY A 68 -10.76 -6.82 -0.32
CA GLY A 68 -11.83 -6.69 0.68
C GLY A 68 -12.75 -5.47 0.48
N THR A 69 -12.25 -4.39 -0.12
CA THR A 69 -13.04 -3.20 -0.47
C THR A 69 -13.66 -3.27 -1.87
N GLY A 70 -13.14 -4.13 -2.74
CA GLY A 70 -13.63 -4.37 -4.10
C GLY A 70 -14.74 -5.43 -4.18
N PHE A 71 -15.22 -5.94 -3.04
CA PHE A 71 -16.34 -6.86 -3.00
C PHE A 71 -17.68 -6.11 -2.94
N HIS A 72 -18.56 -6.51 -3.85
CA HIS A 72 -19.91 -6.03 -3.98
C HIS A 72 -20.86 -7.02 -3.32
N ASN A 73 -21.52 -6.59 -2.24
CA ASN A 73 -22.40 -7.46 -1.43
C ASN A 73 -23.65 -7.90 -2.19
N GLU A 74 -24.03 -7.16 -3.21
CA GLU A 74 -25.10 -7.47 -4.16
C GLU A 74 -24.73 -8.58 -5.16
N LEU A 75 -23.45 -8.94 -5.27
CA LEU A 75 -22.95 -9.96 -6.19
C LEU A 75 -22.61 -11.26 -5.47
N THR A 76 -22.75 -12.38 -6.19
CA THR A 76 -22.25 -13.68 -5.74
C THR A 76 -20.71 -13.68 -5.67
N GLY A 77 -20.15 -14.64 -4.93
CA GLY A 77 -18.68 -14.80 -4.87
C GLY A 77 -18.05 -15.04 -6.25
N ARG A 78 -18.74 -15.74 -7.15
CA ARG A 78 -18.25 -15.99 -8.52
C ARG A 78 -18.19 -14.70 -9.34
N GLU A 79 -19.22 -13.86 -9.25
CA GLU A 79 -19.28 -12.58 -9.95
C GLU A 79 -18.21 -11.62 -9.41
N ASN A 80 -18.02 -11.60 -8.08
CA ASN A 80 -16.94 -10.86 -7.45
C ASN A 80 -15.55 -11.32 -7.91
N ILE A 81 -15.32 -12.62 -8.07
CA ILE A 81 -14.06 -13.16 -8.64
C ILE A 81 -13.87 -12.68 -10.08
N TYR A 82 -14.92 -12.73 -10.92
CA TYR A 82 -14.85 -12.26 -12.31
C TYR A 82 -14.55 -10.77 -12.39
N LEU A 83 -15.26 -9.95 -11.61
CA LEU A 83 -15.10 -8.51 -11.58
C LEU A 83 -13.71 -8.10 -11.09
N ASN A 84 -13.27 -8.64 -9.94
CA ASN A 84 -11.94 -8.36 -9.41
C ASN A 84 -10.84 -8.89 -10.33
N GLY A 85 -11.07 -10.04 -10.99
CA GLY A 85 -10.18 -10.56 -12.02
C GLY A 85 -10.04 -9.61 -13.20
N ALA A 86 -11.15 -9.07 -13.72
CA ALA A 86 -11.14 -8.13 -14.84
C ALA A 86 -10.45 -6.80 -14.49
N ILE A 87 -10.70 -6.25 -13.30
CA ILE A 87 -10.13 -4.98 -12.85
C ILE A 87 -8.63 -5.09 -12.58
N ASN A 88 -8.19 -6.16 -11.90
CA ASN A 88 -6.80 -6.33 -11.47
C ASN A 88 -5.90 -7.04 -12.50
N SER A 89 -6.48 -7.71 -13.52
CA SER A 89 -5.70 -8.36 -14.60
C SER A 89 -5.41 -7.41 -15.78
N MET A 90 -6.04 -6.23 -15.84
CA MET A 90 -5.78 -5.16 -16.83
C MET A 90 -4.71 -4.16 -16.44
#